data_AF-A0A4R4WXV2-F1
#
_entry.id   AF-A0A4R4WXV2-F1
#
_cell.length_a   1.000
_cell.length_b   1.000
_cell.length_c   1.000
_cell.angle_alpha   90.00
_cell.angle_beta   90.00
_cell.angle_gamma   90.00
#
_symmetry.space_group_name_H-M   'P 1'
#
loop_
_entity.id
_entity.type
_entity.pdbx_description
1 polymer ?
#
loop_
_entity_poly.entity_id
_entity_poly.type
_entity_poly.pdbx_seq_one_letter_code
_entity_poly.pdbx_strand_id
1 'polypeptide(L)'
;MTSGNTSRSRAVPLPAPHAAVLADYTAALTHAPLAGSTKTKYASRLRGYLAWLADQADAGALDGDPLTDPTAATGAVRDFRRHLKNGRRAPNTIDTYLSAIDDFYA
;
A
#
# COMPACT_ATOMS: atom_id res chain seq x y z
N MET A 1 -5.84 -0.02 -40.84
CA MET A 1 -4.88 0.78 -40.05
C MET A 1 -5.05 0.40 -38.59
N THR A 2 -3.97 -0.06 -37.96
CA THR A 2 -3.89 -0.60 -36.59
C THR A 2 -3.96 0.49 -35.53
N SER A 3 -4.65 0.23 -34.40
CA SER A 3 -4.17 0.37 -33.00
C SER A 3 -5.39 0.16 -32.08
N GLY A 4 -5.51 -0.84 -31.21
CA GLY A 4 -4.50 -1.48 -30.39
C GLY A 4 -4.35 -0.69 -29.08
N ASN A 5 -4.92 -1.24 -27.99
CA ASN A 5 -4.38 -1.26 -26.60
C ASN A 5 -5.46 -1.01 -25.52
N THR A 6 -5.90 -2.12 -24.93
CA THR A 6 -6.41 -2.30 -23.56
C THR A 6 -6.01 -1.19 -22.59
N SER A 7 -6.98 -0.48 -22.03
CA SER A 7 -6.79 0.46 -20.92
C SER A 7 -6.15 -0.26 -19.73
N ARG A 8 -4.81 -0.23 -19.68
CA ARG A 8 -4.03 -0.65 -18.53
C ARG A 8 -4.43 0.32 -17.41
N SER A 9 -5.16 -0.21 -16.43
CA SER A 9 -5.72 0.51 -15.28
C SER A 9 -4.83 1.67 -14.88
N ARG A 10 -5.29 2.91 -15.11
CA ARG A 10 -4.56 4.13 -14.74
C ARG A 10 -4.29 4.04 -13.25
N ALA A 11 -3.05 3.74 -12.88
CA ALA A 11 -2.65 3.75 -11.48
C ALA A 11 -2.99 5.15 -10.96
N VAL A 12 -3.87 5.24 -9.97
CA VAL A 12 -4.19 6.51 -9.31
C VAL A 12 -2.85 7.14 -8.90
N PRO A 13 -2.57 8.39 -9.33
CA PRO A 13 -1.33 9.05 -8.96
C PRO A 13 -1.29 9.16 -7.43
N LEU A 14 -0.21 8.64 -6.85
CA LEU A 14 -0.02 8.67 -5.41
C LEU A 14 0.50 10.07 -5.05
N PRO A 15 -0.05 10.76 -4.03
CA PRO A 15 0.45 12.07 -3.63
C PRO A 15 1.95 12.02 -3.33
N ALA A 16 2.66 13.12 -3.62
CA ALA A 16 4.11 13.22 -3.50
C ALA A 16 4.70 12.65 -2.18
N PRO A 17 4.16 12.95 -0.98
CA PRO A 17 4.73 12.40 0.26
C PRO A 17 4.64 10.87 0.31
N HIS A 18 3.49 10.30 -0.08
CA HIS A 18 3.29 8.86 -0.14
C HIS A 18 4.12 8.19 -1.25
N ALA A 19 4.37 8.89 -2.37
CA ALA A 19 5.23 8.40 -3.43
C ALA A 19 6.70 8.28 -3.00
N ALA A 20 7.19 9.22 -2.19
CA ALA A 20 8.52 9.15 -1.59
C ALA A 20 8.66 7.93 -0.66
N VAL A 21 7.68 7.72 0.23
CA VAL A 21 7.67 6.56 1.13
C VAL A 21 7.70 5.23 0.36
N LEU A 22 6.93 5.12 -0.73
CA LEU A 22 6.96 3.93 -1.57
C LEU A 22 8.33 3.73 -2.26
N ALA A 23 8.98 4.81 -2.68
CA ALA A 23 10.29 4.75 -3.31
C ALA A 23 11.36 4.28 -2.31
N ASP A 24 11.35 4.83 -1.09
CA ASP A 24 12.28 4.46 -0.02
C ASP A 24 12.12 2.99 0.36
N TYR A 25 10.88 2.53 0.55
CA TYR A 25 10.61 1.11 0.81
C TYR A 25 11.05 0.21 -0.34
N THR A 26 10.80 0.61 -1.59
CA THR A 26 11.23 -0.18 -2.76
C THR A 26 12.75 -0.27 -2.83
N ALA A 27 13.47 0.81 -2.48
CA ALA A 27 14.92 0.80 -2.38
C ALA A 27 15.41 -0.15 -1.28
N ALA A 28 14.79 -0.11 -0.09
CA ALA A 28 15.10 -1.04 1.00
C ALA A 28 14.89 -2.51 0.59
N LEU A 29 13.77 -2.81 -0.10
CA LEU A 29 13.49 -4.15 -0.62
C LEU A 29 14.57 -4.66 -1.56
N THR A 30 15.29 -3.80 -2.30
CA THR A 30 16.37 -4.27 -3.19
C THR A 30 17.46 -5.02 -2.42
N HIS A 31 17.72 -4.61 -1.17
CA HIS A 31 18.72 -5.22 -0.29
C HIS A 31 18.17 -6.39 0.56
N ALA A 32 16.85 -6.53 0.66
CA ALA A 32 16.23 -7.62 1.41
C ALA A 32 16.51 -9.00 0.76
N PRO A 33 16.70 -10.08 1.55
CA PRO A 33 16.90 -11.44 1.06
C PRO A 33 15.59 -12.11 0.61
N LEU A 34 14.81 -11.41 -0.21
CA LEU A 34 13.52 -11.85 -0.74
C LEU A 34 13.63 -12.18 -2.23
N ALA A 35 12.77 -13.05 -2.73
CA ALA A 35 12.64 -13.27 -4.17
C ALA A 35 12.14 -11.99 -4.87
N GLY A 36 12.61 -11.71 -6.09
CA GLY A 36 12.22 -10.52 -6.85
C GLY A 36 10.69 -10.41 -7.06
N SER A 37 10.01 -11.53 -7.26
CA SER A 37 8.54 -11.58 -7.37
C SER A 37 7.84 -11.18 -6.06
N THR A 38 8.42 -11.51 -4.90
CA THR A 38 7.92 -11.08 -3.59
C THR A 38 8.14 -9.59 -3.38
N LYS A 39 9.31 -9.05 -3.73
CA LYS A 39 9.61 -7.61 -3.68
C LYS A 39 8.58 -6.79 -4.48
N THR A 40 8.35 -7.17 -5.74
CA THR A 40 7.35 -6.50 -6.59
C THR A 40 5.94 -6.59 -6.01
N LYS A 41 5.60 -7.74 -5.42
CA LYS A 41 4.30 -7.94 -4.78
C LYS A 41 4.13 -7.02 -3.57
N TYR A 42 5.13 -6.94 -2.70
CA TYR A 42 5.12 -6.09 -1.50
C TYR A 42 5.04 -4.61 -1.87
N ALA A 43 5.86 -4.13 -2.81
CA ALA A 43 5.77 -2.76 -3.31
C ALA A 43 4.37 -2.44 -3.87
N SER A 44 3.75 -3.36 -4.62
CA SER A 44 2.38 -3.18 -5.11
C SER A 44 1.35 -3.14 -3.99
N ARG A 45 1.54 -3.88 -2.90
CA ARG A 45 0.62 -3.89 -1.75
C ARG A 45 0.77 -2.63 -0.92
N LEU A 46 2.01 -2.21 -0.65
CA LEU A 46 2.27 -0.96 0.06
C LEU A 46 1.71 0.23 -0.73
N ARG A 47 1.87 0.26 -2.07
CA ARG A 47 1.25 1.31 -2.89
C ARG A 47 -0.27 1.40 -2.68
N GLY A 48 -0.96 0.26 -2.61
CA GLY A 48 -2.40 0.22 -2.39
C GLY A 48 -2.80 0.74 -1.02
N TYR A 49 -2.02 0.43 0.01
CA TYR A 49 -2.22 0.95 1.36
C TYR A 49 -1.99 2.47 1.42
N LEU A 50 -0.90 2.96 0.84
CA LEU A 50 -0.57 4.39 0.81
C LEU A 50 -1.60 5.22 0.03
N ALA A 51 -2.15 4.67 -1.06
CA ALA A 51 -3.24 5.33 -1.79
C ALA A 51 -4.50 5.44 -0.92
N TRP A 52 -4.82 4.37 -0.17
CA TRP A 52 -5.93 4.42 0.77
C TRP A 52 -5.68 5.41 1.92
N LEU A 53 -4.46 5.50 2.46
CA LEU A 53 -4.11 6.50 3.48
C LEU A 53 -4.32 7.93 2.97
N ALA A 54 -3.91 8.21 1.74
CA ALA A 54 -4.14 9.52 1.12
C ALA A 54 -5.65 9.85 1.07
N ASP A 55 -6.48 8.91 0.62
CA ASP A 55 -7.94 9.11 0.58
C ASP A 55 -8.52 9.35 1.99
N GLN A 56 -8.03 8.64 3.01
CA GLN A 56 -8.48 8.83 4.39
C GLN A 56 -8.02 10.16 4.99
N ALA A 57 -6.81 10.62 4.65
CA ALA A 57 -6.28 11.91 5.07
C ALA A 57 -7.09 13.05 4.46
N ASP A 58 -7.39 12.98 3.15
CA ASP A 58 -8.23 13.96 2.46
C ASP A 58 -9.67 14.00 3.02
N ALA A 59 -10.19 12.85 3.49
CA ALA A 59 -11.47 12.76 4.17
C ALA A 59 -11.45 13.22 5.64
N GLY A 60 -10.27 13.57 6.20
CA GLY A 60 -10.12 13.93 7.61
C GLY A 60 -10.42 12.77 8.58
N ALA A 61 -10.24 11.53 8.13
CA ALA A 61 -10.62 10.32 8.85
C ALA A 61 -9.44 9.62 9.56
N LEU A 62 -8.29 10.30 9.67
CA LEU A 62 -7.10 9.80 10.36
C LEU A 62 -6.89 10.53 11.69
N ASP A 63 -6.75 9.76 12.76
CA ASP A 63 -6.42 10.26 14.10
C ASP A 63 -4.88 10.38 14.27
N GLY A 64 -4.23 11.18 13.43
CA GLY A 64 -2.77 11.36 13.41
C GLY A 64 -2.12 10.96 12.08
N ASP A 65 -0.79 10.90 12.05
CA ASP A 65 -0.01 10.47 10.88
C ASP A 65 0.49 9.02 11.06
N PRO A 66 -0.12 8.03 10.37
CA PRO A 66 0.25 6.63 10.49
C PRO A 66 1.68 6.30 10.01
N LEU A 67 2.30 7.19 9.22
CA LEU A 67 3.65 6.98 8.70
C LEU A 67 4.74 7.35 9.72
N THR A 68 4.39 8.10 10.76
CA THR A 68 5.33 8.61 11.76
C THR A 68 4.93 8.32 13.21
N ASP A 69 3.65 8.01 13.47
CA ASP A 69 3.11 7.64 14.77
C ASP A 69 2.71 6.14 14.83
N PRO A 70 3.38 5.32 15.66
CA PRO A 70 3.05 3.89 15.82
C PRO A 70 1.61 3.60 16.28
N THR A 71 1.00 4.50 17.05
CA THR A 71 -0.38 4.36 17.53
C THR A 71 -1.36 4.58 16.38
N ALA A 72 -1.15 5.64 15.60
CA ALA A 72 -1.91 5.92 14.39
C ALA A 72 -1.72 4.81 13.34
N ALA A 73 -0.50 4.27 13.21
CA ALA A 73 -0.19 3.13 12.35
C ALA A 73 -1.06 1.92 12.69
N THR A 74 -1.11 1.52 13.97
CA THR A 74 -1.90 0.37 14.43
C THR A 74 -3.39 0.54 14.10
N GLY A 75 -3.94 1.74 14.34
CA GLY A 75 -5.32 2.08 14.00
C GLY A 75 -5.58 2.00 12.49
N ALA A 76 -4.71 2.62 11.71
CA ALA A 76 -4.82 2.64 10.25
C ALA A 76 -4.74 1.24 9.62
N VAL A 77 -3.87 0.35 10.12
CA VAL A 77 -3.77 -1.03 9.63
C VAL A 77 -5.03 -1.83 9.93
N ARG A 78 -5.62 -1.66 11.12
CA ARG A 78 -6.90 -2.29 11.48
C ARG A 78 -8.02 -1.84 10.53
N ASP A 79 -8.04 -0.56 10.22
CA ASP A 79 -9.07 0.08 9.41
C ASP A 79 -8.91 -0.28 7.92
N PHE A 80 -7.68 -0.34 7.43
CA PHE A 80 -7.39 -0.86 6.10
C PHE A 80 -7.79 -2.33 5.96
N ARG A 81 -7.51 -3.18 6.96
CA ARG A 81 -7.95 -4.58 6.96
C ARG A 81 -9.48 -4.67 6.85
N ARG A 82 -10.21 -3.82 7.57
CA ARG A 82 -11.68 -3.73 7.49
C ARG A 82 -12.13 -3.28 6.10
N HIS A 83 -11.47 -2.27 5.52
CA HIS A 83 -11.73 -1.82 4.14
C HIS A 83 -11.58 -2.97 3.12
N LEU A 84 -10.49 -3.74 3.18
CA LEU A 84 -10.27 -4.88 2.28
C LEU A 84 -11.34 -5.99 2.44
N LYS A 85 -11.76 -6.27 3.68
CA LYS A 85 -12.85 -7.21 3.97
C LYS A 85 -14.19 -6.73 3.41
N ASN A 86 -14.50 -5.45 3.59
CA ASN A 86 -15.73 -4.83 3.05
C ASN A 86 -15.74 -4.85 1.52
N GLY A 87 -14.56 -4.66 0.90
CA GLY A 87 -14.35 -4.85 -0.54
C GLY A 87 -14.31 -6.31 -1.00
N ARG A 88 -14.67 -7.27 -0.13
CA ARG A 88 -14.72 -8.72 -0.40
C ARG A 88 -13.45 -9.29 -1.02
N ARG A 89 -12.28 -8.77 -0.64
CA ARG A 89 -10.99 -9.33 -1.08
C ARG A 89 -10.80 -10.73 -0.50
N ALA A 90 -10.22 -11.63 -1.29
CA ALA A 90 -9.92 -12.98 -0.86
C ALA A 90 -8.98 -12.98 0.37
N PRO A 91 -9.14 -13.91 1.33
CA PRO A 91 -8.32 -13.95 2.55
C PRO A 91 -6.81 -13.91 2.28
N ASN A 92 -6.31 -14.77 1.39
CA ASN A 92 -4.89 -14.80 1.02
C ASN A 92 -4.39 -13.47 0.43
N THR A 93 -5.27 -12.71 -0.24
CA THR A 93 -4.93 -11.37 -0.72
C THR A 93 -4.77 -10.40 0.44
N ILE A 94 -5.68 -10.44 1.43
CA ILE A 94 -5.62 -9.62 2.63
C ILE A 94 -4.35 -9.93 3.41
N ASP A 95 -4.03 -11.21 3.62
CA ASP A 95 -2.84 -11.63 4.37
C ASP A 95 -1.56 -11.12 3.70
N THR A 96 -1.48 -11.21 2.37
CA THR A 96 -0.35 -10.64 1.61
C THR A 96 -0.24 -9.11 1.76
N TYR A 97 -1.37 -8.39 1.86
CA TYR A 97 -1.32 -6.95 2.16
C TYR A 97 -0.75 -6.71 3.55
N LEU A 98 -1.23 -7.45 4.55
CA LEU A 98 -0.80 -7.29 5.93
C LEU A 98 0.67 -7.65 6.10
N SER A 99 1.18 -8.70 5.47
CA SER A 99 2.61 -9.05 5.52
C SER A 99 3.50 -7.95 4.93
N ALA A 100 3.09 -7.32 3.83
CA ALA A 100 3.86 -6.24 3.23
C ALA A 100 3.84 -4.96 4.11
N ILE A 101 2.75 -4.73 4.83
CA ILE A 101 2.62 -3.60 5.75
C ILE A 101 3.43 -3.85 7.03
N ASP A 102 3.42 -5.08 7.54
CA ASP A 102 4.23 -5.51 8.69
C ASP A 102 5.73 -5.38 8.37
N ASP A 103 6.17 -5.88 7.21
CA ASP A 103 7.54 -5.72 6.70
C ASP A 103 7.96 -4.25 6.52
N PHE A 104 7.01 -3.35 6.22
CA PHE A 104 7.28 -1.92 6.11
C PHE A 104 7.48 -1.23 7.48
N TYR A 105 6.77 -1.67 8.51
CA TYR A 105 6.85 -1.09 9.86
C TYR A 105 7.85 -1.79 10.80
N ALA A 106 8.51 -2.86 10.33
CA ALA A 106 9.51 -3.63 11.07
C ALA A 106 10.84 -2.90 11.24
#